data_AF-A0A1F3GB24-F1
#
_entry.id   AF-A0A1F3GB24-F1
#
_cell.length_a   1.000
_cell.length_b   1.000
_cell.length_c   1.000
_cell.angle_alpha   90.00
_cell.angle_beta   90.00
_cell.angle_gamma   90.00
#
_symmetry.space_group_name_H-M   'P 1'
#
loop_
_entity.id
_entity.type
_entity.pdbx_description
1 polymer ?
#
loop_
_entity_poly.entity_id
_entity_poly.type
_entity_poly.pdbx_seq_one_letter_code
_entity_poly.pdbx_strand_id
1 'polypeptide(L)'
;MKNRRIALSIIAIFALTLMSCNKDAFLEDVSSNNESLLMKQEAVTILNQTTNSVTMFAGQTINAGQVSFTDVDTNNDNIKDALVISFNLINGWEFVDVAVWVGKNLAEMPANKAGNPVIGQFPYKGSNLLGLTTYSITIPFTAIGYVPGPEPVNYLVAAHASVRKLNGTVYQNETAWGFGPKIVQKGSWATYFGITLSQDIVVGEPPIEKTETAFAYSPTLSTTFDDFLNENARWGWSIGPLSSGNYNFNIYAGAGQNDISKGTLVGVLNVVYNGSSAVVTYNLNFPYTIKEAHLYVGSDLLPMKNGDYTTAPGQYPMVSEGLSGTSYTFNVTGLSGNVYVVAHATVAGF
;
A
#
# COMPACT_ATOMS: atom_id res chain seq x y z
N MET A 1 63.12 64.72 -2.34
CA MET A 1 62.75 63.95 -3.54
C MET A 1 61.52 63.11 -3.24
N LYS A 2 60.52 63.24 -4.13
CA LYS A 2 59.40 62.33 -4.42
C LYS A 2 58.69 61.60 -3.26
N ASN A 3 57.58 62.23 -2.87
CA ASN A 3 56.22 61.80 -3.17
C ASN A 3 55.65 60.47 -2.61
N ARG A 4 54.68 60.72 -1.71
CA ARG A 4 53.24 60.36 -1.82
C ARG A 4 52.77 59.10 -1.09
N ARG A 5 51.64 59.11 -0.38
CA ARG A 5 50.77 60.13 0.24
C ARG A 5 49.64 59.31 0.94
N ILE A 6 49.37 59.59 2.21
CA ILE A 6 48.04 59.93 2.78
C ILE A 6 46.92 58.87 2.66
N ALA A 7 46.39 58.34 3.78
CA ALA A 7 45.28 58.92 4.57
C ALA A 7 44.71 57.96 5.63
N LEU A 8 44.64 58.45 6.88
CA LEU A 8 43.44 58.65 7.73
C LEU A 8 42.29 57.61 7.64
N SER A 9 41.58 57.19 8.68
CA SER A 9 41.51 57.51 10.11
C SER A 9 40.47 56.54 10.70
N ILE A 10 40.65 56.01 11.92
CA ILE A 10 39.57 55.33 12.66
C ILE A 10 39.46 55.96 14.06
N ILE A 11 38.32 56.64 14.25
CA ILE A 11 37.68 57.20 15.46
C ILE A 11 36.30 56.51 15.45
N ALA A 12 35.60 56.08 16.50
CA ALA A 12 35.71 56.15 17.96
C ALA A 12 34.86 55.02 18.58
N ILE A 13 35.30 54.59 19.77
CA ILE A 13 34.55 54.24 20.99
C ILE A 13 33.01 54.28 20.90
N PHE A 14 32.32 53.19 21.29
CA PHE A 14 31.17 53.31 22.22
C PHE A 14 30.78 51.99 22.94
N ALA A 15 30.83 52.08 24.27
CA ALA A 15 30.06 51.45 25.36
C ALA A 15 29.46 50.02 25.25
N LEU A 16 29.89 49.19 26.20
CA LEU A 16 29.12 48.10 26.80
C LEU A 16 28.05 48.67 27.76
N THR A 17 26.79 48.19 27.70
CA THR A 17 25.97 47.84 28.89
C THR A 17 24.62 47.16 28.55
N LEU A 18 24.43 45.99 29.18
CA LEU A 18 23.26 45.44 29.90
C LEU A 18 21.90 45.08 29.21
N MET A 19 21.58 43.78 29.39
CA MET A 19 20.28 43.10 29.61
C MET A 19 18.95 43.82 29.28
N SER A 20 18.11 43.17 28.46
CA SER A 20 16.70 42.89 28.82
C SER A 20 16.09 41.86 27.86
N CYS A 21 15.41 40.87 28.44
CA CYS A 21 14.59 39.88 27.76
C CYS A 21 13.20 40.47 27.55
N ASN A 22 12.71 40.48 26.31
CA ASN A 22 11.29 40.28 26.01
C ASN A 22 11.17 39.59 24.65
N LYS A 23 10.58 38.39 24.70
CA LYS A 23 10.01 37.68 23.56
C LYS A 23 8.71 38.40 23.20
N ASP A 24 8.50 38.62 21.90
CA ASP A 24 7.23 38.48 21.20
C ASP A 24 7.58 38.48 19.69
N ALA A 25 7.54 37.32 19.05
CA ALA A 25 6.35 36.73 18.41
C ALA A 25 6.14 37.32 17.00
N PHE A 26 6.78 36.67 16.02
CA PHE A 26 6.11 36.41 14.74
C PHE A 26 6.28 34.92 14.45
N LEU A 27 5.20 34.20 14.76
CA LEU A 27 4.98 32.81 14.47
C LEU A 27 4.40 32.71 13.06
N GLU A 28 5.08 32.01 12.17
CA GLU A 28 4.43 30.94 11.43
C GLU A 28 5.23 29.68 11.74
N ASP A 29 4.66 28.90 12.65
CA ASP A 29 5.10 27.58 13.04
C ASP A 29 4.96 26.66 11.83
N VAL A 30 6.05 26.44 11.09
CA VAL A 30 6.19 25.26 10.23
C VAL A 30 6.48 24.08 11.16
N SER A 31 5.46 23.72 11.92
CA SER A 31 5.23 22.35 12.35
C SER A 31 5.08 21.56 11.06
N SER A 32 6.20 21.11 10.50
CA SER A 32 6.20 19.99 9.58
C SER A 32 5.64 18.82 10.37
N ASN A 33 4.34 18.62 10.26
CA ASN A 33 3.69 17.39 10.59
C ASN A 33 4.44 16.32 9.80
N ASN A 34 5.41 15.66 10.43
CA ASN A 34 5.77 14.28 10.11
C ASN A 34 4.56 13.42 10.48
N GLU A 35 3.44 13.66 9.81
CA GLU A 35 2.51 12.62 9.46
C GLU A 35 3.32 11.73 8.55
N SER A 36 3.91 10.68 9.13
CA SER A 36 4.31 9.50 8.40
C SER A 36 3.27 9.27 7.30
N LEU A 37 3.69 9.27 6.05
CA LEU A 37 2.84 8.87 4.92
C LEU A 37 2.56 7.36 5.09
N LEU A 38 1.72 7.05 6.08
CA LEU A 38 1.08 5.77 6.29
C LEU A 38 0.25 5.57 5.03
N MET A 39 0.72 4.69 4.15
CA MET A 39 -0.24 3.95 3.34
C MET A 39 -1.09 3.18 4.34
N LYS A 40 -2.21 3.78 4.73
CA LYS A 40 -3.24 3.14 5.53
C LYS A 40 -3.85 2.08 4.64
N GLN A 41 -3.19 0.92 4.53
CA GLN A 41 -3.83 -0.28 4.04
C GLN A 41 -5.01 -0.51 4.97
N GLU A 42 -6.23 -0.50 4.44
CA GLU A 42 -7.41 -0.73 5.26
C GLU A 42 -7.27 -2.13 5.88
N ALA A 43 -7.24 -2.23 7.21
CA ALA A 43 -7.14 -3.50 7.92
C ALA A 43 -8.30 -4.46 7.62
N VAL A 44 -9.39 -3.95 7.04
CA VAL A 44 -10.49 -4.76 6.56
C VAL A 44 -10.68 -4.57 5.06
N THR A 45 -10.59 -5.65 4.31
CA THR A 45 -10.83 -5.66 2.85
C THR A 45 -11.85 -6.72 2.47
N ILE A 46 -12.51 -6.54 1.33
CA ILE A 46 -13.30 -7.59 0.70
C ILE A 46 -12.33 -8.64 0.15
N LEU A 47 -12.64 -9.92 0.40
CA LEU A 47 -11.77 -11.03 0.04
C LEU A 47 -11.38 -10.98 -1.45
N ASN A 48 -10.08 -11.00 -1.71
CA ASN A 48 -9.46 -10.88 -3.04
C ASN A 48 -9.69 -9.53 -3.75
N GLN A 49 -9.97 -8.46 -2.99
CA GLN A 49 -10.14 -7.10 -3.51
C GLN A 49 -9.39 -6.09 -2.64
N THR A 50 -9.16 -4.90 -3.17
CA THR A 50 -8.50 -3.80 -2.45
C THR A 50 -9.49 -2.79 -1.85
N THR A 51 -10.80 -3.10 -1.89
CA THR A 51 -11.86 -2.27 -1.33
C THR A 51 -12.33 -2.85 -0.01
N ASN A 52 -12.92 -2.05 0.86
CA ASN A 52 -13.60 -2.49 2.08
C ASN A 52 -15.13 -2.47 1.97
N SER A 53 -15.68 -2.37 0.76
CA SER A 53 -17.12 -2.23 0.56
C SER A 53 -17.64 -3.01 -0.63
N VAL A 54 -18.90 -3.40 -0.54
CA VAL A 54 -19.67 -4.00 -1.63
C VAL A 54 -20.97 -3.23 -1.84
N THR A 55 -21.41 -3.17 -3.10
CA THR A 55 -22.73 -2.65 -3.45
C THR A 55 -23.81 -3.47 -2.75
N MET A 56 -24.88 -2.80 -2.30
CA MET A 56 -26.04 -3.45 -1.73
C MET A 56 -27.20 -3.37 -2.73
N PHE A 57 -27.71 -4.52 -3.15
CA PHE A 57 -28.80 -4.62 -4.11
C PHE A 57 -30.12 -4.88 -3.40
N ALA A 58 -31.12 -4.03 -3.62
CA ALA A 58 -32.52 -4.25 -3.25
C ALA A 58 -33.28 -4.95 -4.38
N GLY A 59 -34.22 -5.83 -4.04
CA GLY A 59 -35.07 -6.49 -5.03
C GLY A 59 -34.27 -7.23 -6.11
N GLN A 60 -33.16 -7.86 -5.73
CA GLN A 60 -32.18 -8.58 -6.57
C GLN A 60 -31.28 -7.72 -7.48
N THR A 61 -31.78 -6.63 -8.06
CA THR A 61 -31.03 -5.92 -9.12
C THR A 61 -30.93 -4.41 -8.94
N ILE A 62 -31.62 -3.81 -7.97
CA ILE A 62 -31.65 -2.36 -7.80
C ILE A 62 -30.51 -1.96 -6.87
N ASN A 63 -29.55 -1.16 -7.36
CA ASN A 63 -28.53 -0.59 -6.48
C ASN A 63 -29.20 0.35 -5.46
N ALA A 64 -29.21 -0.08 -4.19
CA ALA A 64 -29.81 0.64 -3.09
C ALA A 64 -28.77 1.37 -2.25
N GLY A 65 -27.47 1.11 -2.45
CA GLY A 65 -26.39 1.69 -1.67
C GLY A 65 -25.19 0.75 -1.54
N GLN A 66 -24.52 0.80 -0.39
CA GLN A 66 -23.37 -0.03 -0.10
C GLN A 66 -23.31 -0.45 1.38
N VAL A 67 -22.55 -1.51 1.63
CA VAL A 67 -22.09 -1.89 2.96
C VAL A 67 -20.55 -1.86 2.96
N SER A 68 -19.97 -1.20 3.96
CA SER A 68 -18.52 -1.05 4.14
C SER A 68 -18.06 -1.53 5.51
N PHE A 69 -16.77 -1.85 5.62
CA PHE A 69 -16.17 -2.45 6.79
C PHE A 69 -14.94 -1.68 7.22
N THR A 70 -14.81 -1.45 8.52
CA THR A 70 -13.62 -0.85 9.13
C THR A 70 -13.39 -1.50 10.48
N ASP A 71 -12.19 -1.45 11.02
CA ASP A 71 -11.94 -1.76 12.42
C ASP A 71 -11.87 -0.48 13.26
N VAL A 72 -12.15 -0.63 14.55
CA VAL A 72 -12.11 0.47 15.52
C VAL A 72 -11.50 -0.02 16.82
N ASP A 73 -10.94 0.94 17.54
CA ASP A 73 -10.54 0.81 18.94
C ASP A 73 -11.70 1.41 19.75
N THR A 74 -12.41 0.57 20.51
CA THR A 74 -13.59 0.97 21.28
C THR A 74 -13.28 1.45 22.70
N ASN A 75 -12.07 1.22 23.20
CA ASN A 75 -11.68 1.52 24.59
C ASN A 75 -10.55 2.57 24.70
N ASN A 76 -10.07 3.08 23.55
CA ASN A 76 -8.99 4.06 23.43
C ASN A 76 -7.62 3.56 23.97
N ASP A 77 -7.34 2.26 23.88
CA ASP A 77 -6.04 1.67 24.24
C ASP A 77 -5.05 1.58 23.06
N ASN A 78 -5.42 2.16 21.91
CA ASN A 78 -4.72 2.11 20.63
C ASN A 78 -4.65 0.71 19.99
N ILE A 79 -5.44 -0.25 20.47
CA ILE A 79 -5.58 -1.59 19.90
C ILE A 79 -6.99 -1.71 19.31
N LYS A 80 -7.06 -2.09 18.03
CA LYS A 80 -8.34 -2.36 17.38
C LYS A 80 -8.96 -3.62 17.99
N ASP A 81 -10.20 -3.51 18.46
CA ASP A 81 -10.88 -4.56 19.21
C ASP A 81 -12.29 -4.86 18.68
N ALA A 82 -12.75 -4.14 17.66
CA ALA A 82 -14.05 -4.36 17.04
C ALA A 82 -14.07 -4.09 15.52
N LEU A 83 -14.95 -4.84 14.85
CA LEU A 83 -15.35 -4.66 13.46
C LEU A 83 -16.58 -3.74 13.41
N VAL A 84 -16.52 -2.67 12.62
CA VAL A 84 -17.67 -1.82 12.30
C VAL A 84 -18.15 -2.14 10.89
N ILE A 85 -19.43 -2.43 10.78
CA ILE A 85 -20.14 -2.65 9.52
C ILE A 85 -21.05 -1.45 9.31
N SER A 86 -20.78 -0.67 8.27
CA SER A 86 -21.52 0.55 7.95
C SER A 86 -22.37 0.37 6.71
N PHE A 87 -23.66 0.63 6.83
CA PHE A 87 -24.63 0.61 5.73
C PHE A 87 -24.94 2.03 5.31
N ASN A 88 -24.93 2.29 4.00
CA ASN A 88 -25.29 3.58 3.42
C ASN A 88 -26.24 3.36 2.24
N LEU A 89 -27.45 3.89 2.34
CA LEU A 89 -28.47 3.87 1.30
C LEU A 89 -28.44 5.15 0.48
N ILE A 90 -28.70 5.00 -0.82
CA ILE A 90 -28.71 6.10 -1.78
C ILE A 90 -30.10 6.25 -2.42
N ASN A 91 -30.29 7.32 -3.19
CA ASN A 91 -31.45 7.49 -4.06
C ASN A 91 -32.82 7.41 -3.34
N GLY A 92 -32.89 7.86 -2.08
CA GLY A 92 -34.14 7.92 -1.30
C GLY A 92 -34.62 6.60 -0.70
N TRP A 93 -33.76 5.56 -0.69
CA TRP A 93 -34.01 4.37 0.12
C TRP A 93 -33.77 4.65 1.61
N GLU A 94 -34.62 4.09 2.46
CA GLU A 94 -34.55 4.15 3.92
C GLU A 94 -34.54 2.73 4.51
N PHE A 95 -33.88 2.56 5.65
CA PHE A 95 -33.90 1.29 6.37
C PHE A 95 -35.24 1.05 7.08
N VAL A 96 -35.60 -0.22 7.21
CA VAL A 96 -36.62 -0.71 8.15
C VAL A 96 -35.94 -1.51 9.26
N ASP A 97 -35.12 -2.48 8.86
CA ASP A 97 -34.27 -3.30 9.72
C ASP A 97 -32.99 -3.71 8.99
N VAL A 98 -31.99 -4.10 9.76
CA VAL A 98 -30.71 -4.62 9.28
C VAL A 98 -30.39 -5.88 10.09
N ALA A 99 -29.84 -6.89 9.43
CA ALA A 99 -29.41 -8.13 10.07
C ALA A 99 -28.15 -8.66 9.39
N VAL A 100 -27.16 -9.04 10.19
CA VAL A 100 -25.85 -9.49 9.70
C VAL A 100 -25.42 -10.76 10.40
N TRP A 101 -24.86 -11.67 9.61
CA TRP A 101 -24.08 -12.79 10.11
C TRP A 101 -22.64 -12.70 9.60
N VAL A 102 -21.69 -13.01 10.48
CA VAL A 102 -20.25 -13.07 10.20
C VAL A 102 -19.72 -14.37 10.79
N GLY A 103 -18.96 -15.16 10.03
CA GLY A 103 -18.37 -16.41 10.52
C GLY A 103 -17.31 -17.00 9.58
N LYS A 104 -16.58 -18.03 10.03
CA LYS A 104 -15.47 -18.63 9.25
C LYS A 104 -15.97 -19.66 8.24
N ASN A 105 -17.14 -20.24 8.49
CA ASN A 105 -17.74 -21.26 7.65
C ASN A 105 -19.22 -20.97 7.43
N LEU A 106 -19.68 -20.98 6.18
CA LEU A 106 -21.08 -20.74 5.83
C LEU A 106 -22.04 -21.75 6.48
N ALA A 107 -21.55 -22.94 6.86
CA ALA A 107 -22.32 -23.93 7.61
C ALA A 107 -22.71 -23.49 9.03
N GLU A 108 -22.02 -22.50 9.61
CA GLU A 108 -22.34 -21.91 10.91
C GLU A 108 -23.42 -20.82 10.82
N MET A 109 -23.78 -20.41 9.60
CA MET A 109 -24.84 -19.44 9.39
C MET A 109 -26.20 -20.02 9.77
N PRO A 110 -27.03 -19.30 10.56
CA PRO A 110 -28.40 -19.73 10.84
C PRO A 110 -29.20 -19.93 9.55
N ALA A 111 -29.56 -21.19 9.27
CA ALA A 111 -30.22 -21.59 8.04
C ALA A 111 -31.27 -22.68 8.28
N ASN A 112 -32.26 -22.75 7.40
CA ASN A 112 -33.24 -23.85 7.40
C ASN A 112 -32.62 -25.14 6.82
N LYS A 113 -33.36 -26.25 6.84
CA LYS A 113 -32.90 -27.56 6.30
C LYS A 113 -32.47 -27.51 4.83
N ALA A 114 -32.98 -26.55 4.06
CA ALA A 114 -32.64 -26.35 2.65
C ALA A 114 -31.48 -25.35 2.45
N GLY A 115 -30.83 -24.90 3.52
CA GLY A 115 -29.69 -23.97 3.49
C GLY A 115 -30.07 -22.50 3.31
N ASN A 116 -31.36 -22.16 3.29
CA ASN A 116 -31.76 -20.75 3.17
C ASN A 116 -31.51 -20.04 4.50
N PRO A 117 -30.93 -18.83 4.48
CA PRO A 117 -30.67 -18.07 5.71
C PRO A 117 -31.97 -17.78 6.46
N VAL A 118 -31.94 -17.97 7.77
CA VAL A 118 -33.01 -17.57 8.68
C VAL A 118 -32.62 -16.23 9.29
N ILE A 119 -32.92 -15.16 8.57
CA ILE A 119 -32.48 -13.78 8.87
C ILE A 119 -32.82 -13.37 10.32
N GLY A 120 -34.00 -13.75 10.83
CA GLY A 120 -34.40 -13.43 12.21
C GLY A 120 -33.52 -14.06 13.31
N GLN A 121 -32.69 -15.05 12.95
CA GLN A 121 -31.72 -15.69 13.85
C GLN A 121 -30.30 -15.13 13.68
N PHE A 122 -30.08 -14.14 12.81
CA PHE A 122 -28.78 -13.52 12.69
C PHE A 122 -28.41 -12.79 14.00
N PRO A 123 -27.15 -12.93 14.47
CA PRO A 123 -26.74 -12.47 15.79
C PRO A 123 -26.69 -10.95 15.91
N TYR A 124 -26.36 -10.25 14.82
CA TYR A 124 -26.16 -8.81 14.82
C TYR A 124 -27.28 -8.12 14.04
N LYS A 125 -28.06 -7.27 14.71
CA LYS A 125 -29.29 -6.72 14.12
C LYS A 125 -29.65 -5.33 14.64
N GLY A 126 -30.29 -4.55 13.78
CA GLY A 126 -30.95 -3.29 14.09
C GLY A 126 -32.39 -3.31 13.61
N SER A 127 -33.30 -2.68 14.35
CA SER A 127 -34.73 -2.64 14.02
C SER A 127 -35.29 -1.24 14.29
N ASN A 128 -36.45 -0.93 13.72
CA ASN A 128 -37.08 0.39 13.82
C ASN A 128 -36.21 1.53 13.26
N LEU A 129 -35.54 1.28 12.13
CA LEU A 129 -34.58 2.20 11.51
C LEU A 129 -35.21 3.17 10.49
N LEU A 130 -36.53 3.39 10.59
CA LEU A 130 -37.29 4.18 9.63
C LEU A 130 -36.75 5.62 9.53
N GLY A 131 -36.63 6.12 8.30
CA GLY A 131 -36.09 7.46 8.02
C GLY A 131 -34.55 7.53 8.04
N LEU A 132 -33.85 6.47 8.44
CA LEU A 132 -32.40 6.42 8.38
C LEU A 132 -31.93 5.94 7.01
N THR A 133 -30.95 6.65 6.46
CA THR A 133 -30.21 6.26 5.24
C THR A 133 -28.83 5.72 5.56
N THR A 134 -28.38 5.83 6.82
CA THR A 134 -27.14 5.23 7.31
C THR A 134 -27.37 4.50 8.61
N TYR A 135 -26.66 3.40 8.82
CA TYR A 135 -26.69 2.63 10.06
C TYR A 135 -25.39 1.85 10.20
N SER A 136 -24.88 1.70 11.42
CA SER A 136 -23.70 0.91 11.68
C SER A 136 -23.91 -0.09 12.82
N ILE A 137 -23.20 -1.22 12.71
CA ILE A 137 -23.14 -2.27 13.73
C ILE A 137 -21.68 -2.45 14.11
N THR A 138 -21.39 -2.35 15.41
CA THR A 138 -20.06 -2.64 15.97
C THR A 138 -20.07 -4.04 16.60
N ILE A 139 -19.15 -4.89 16.16
CA ILE A 139 -19.00 -6.29 16.58
C ILE A 139 -17.62 -6.45 17.22
N PRO A 140 -17.54 -6.77 18.53
CA PRO A 140 -16.26 -7.08 19.15
C PRO A 140 -15.55 -8.24 18.44
N PHE A 141 -14.24 -8.14 18.25
CA PHE A 141 -13.44 -9.20 17.63
C PHE A 141 -13.54 -10.53 18.37
N THR A 142 -13.67 -10.47 19.70
CA THR A 142 -13.94 -11.63 20.56
C THR A 142 -15.23 -12.36 20.19
N ALA A 143 -16.26 -11.65 19.71
CA ALA A 143 -17.55 -12.25 19.33
C ALA A 143 -17.48 -13.08 18.04
N ILE A 144 -16.53 -12.78 17.16
CA ILE A 144 -16.27 -13.54 15.92
C ILE A 144 -15.05 -14.46 16.02
N GLY A 145 -14.43 -14.53 17.20
CA GLY A 145 -13.21 -15.33 17.41
C GLY A 145 -12.03 -14.85 16.57
N TYR A 146 -11.96 -13.54 16.33
CA TYR A 146 -10.79 -12.90 15.73
C TYR A 146 -9.82 -12.49 16.83
N VAL A 147 -8.55 -12.82 16.61
CA VAL A 147 -7.42 -12.37 17.42
C VAL A 147 -6.48 -11.68 16.45
N PRO A 148 -6.19 -10.38 16.61
CA PRO A 148 -5.24 -9.68 15.77
C PRO A 148 -3.88 -10.40 15.76
N GLY A 149 -3.31 -10.55 14.56
CA GLY A 149 -2.05 -11.26 14.37
C GLY A 149 -1.45 -10.99 12.99
N PRO A 150 -0.24 -11.54 12.73
CA PRO A 150 0.50 -11.26 11.49
C PRO A 150 -0.17 -11.86 10.24
N GLU A 151 -0.91 -12.95 10.41
CA GLU A 151 -1.59 -13.63 9.31
C GLU A 151 -3.02 -13.07 9.13
N PRO A 152 -3.39 -12.65 7.90
CA PRO A 152 -4.75 -12.25 7.60
C PRO A 152 -5.75 -13.40 7.84
N VAL A 153 -6.91 -13.07 8.41
CA VAL A 153 -7.97 -14.03 8.70
C VAL A 153 -9.19 -13.73 7.86
N ASN A 154 -9.66 -14.73 7.12
CA ASN A 154 -10.83 -14.61 6.25
C ASN A 154 -12.12 -14.97 7.00
N TYR A 155 -13.16 -14.16 6.79
CA TYR A 155 -14.52 -14.39 7.26
C TYR A 155 -15.49 -14.31 6.09
N LEU A 156 -16.65 -14.95 6.25
CA LEU A 156 -17.79 -14.83 5.36
C LEU A 156 -18.85 -13.95 6.03
N VAL A 157 -19.48 -13.10 5.22
CA VAL A 157 -20.51 -12.15 5.67
C VAL A 157 -21.78 -12.33 4.85
N ALA A 158 -22.90 -12.41 5.56
CA ALA A 158 -24.23 -12.35 4.99
C ALA A 158 -24.90 -11.08 5.53
N ALA A 159 -24.88 -10.00 4.74
CA ALA A 159 -25.38 -8.69 5.13
C ALA A 159 -26.76 -8.44 4.49
N HIS A 160 -27.81 -8.39 5.32
CA HIS A 160 -29.19 -8.19 4.93
C HIS A 160 -29.74 -6.86 5.46
N ALA A 161 -30.61 -6.22 4.67
CA ALA A 161 -31.45 -5.13 5.13
C ALA A 161 -32.86 -5.23 4.54
N SER A 162 -33.88 -4.91 5.33
CA SER A 162 -35.20 -4.55 4.80
C SER A 162 -35.20 -3.05 4.54
N VAL A 163 -35.55 -2.65 3.31
CA VAL A 163 -35.49 -1.26 2.87
C VAL A 163 -36.81 -0.82 2.27
N ARG A 164 -37.09 0.48 2.35
CA ARG A 164 -38.25 1.08 1.70
C ARG A 164 -37.89 2.37 0.98
N LYS A 165 -38.64 2.72 -0.05
CA LYS A 165 -38.49 3.98 -0.78
C LYS A 165 -39.86 4.55 -1.11
N LEU A 166 -40.05 5.85 -0.87
CA LEU A 166 -41.29 6.52 -1.24
C LEU A 166 -41.38 6.62 -2.77
N ASN A 167 -42.46 6.08 -3.33
CA ASN A 167 -42.78 6.12 -4.75
C ASN A 167 -44.13 6.82 -4.94
N GLY A 168 -44.08 8.13 -5.14
CA GLY A 168 -45.28 8.99 -5.12
C GLY A 168 -45.84 9.09 -3.70
N THR A 169 -46.96 8.41 -3.44
CA THR A 169 -47.65 8.42 -2.14
C THR A 169 -47.57 7.07 -1.41
N VAL A 170 -46.96 6.05 -2.02
CA VAL A 170 -46.88 4.69 -1.49
C VAL A 170 -45.41 4.29 -1.34
N TYR A 171 -45.09 3.50 -0.32
CA TYR A 171 -43.75 2.94 -0.15
C TYR A 171 -43.58 1.65 -0.95
N GLN A 172 -42.53 1.60 -1.78
CA GLN A 172 -41.96 0.35 -2.27
C GLN A 172 -41.13 -0.26 -1.14
N ASN A 173 -41.34 -1.53 -0.82
CA ASN A 173 -40.58 -2.27 0.20
C ASN A 173 -39.82 -3.41 -0.48
N GLU A 174 -38.54 -3.56 -0.14
CA GLU A 174 -37.67 -4.59 -0.70
C GLU A 174 -36.80 -5.21 0.40
N THR A 175 -36.31 -6.41 0.13
CA THR A 175 -35.14 -6.94 0.84
C THR A 175 -33.89 -6.55 0.07
N ALA A 176 -32.78 -6.36 0.77
CA ALA A 176 -31.51 -5.97 0.21
C ALA A 176 -30.38 -6.84 0.76
N TRP A 177 -29.41 -7.17 -0.12
CA TRP A 177 -28.23 -7.95 0.24
C TRP A 177 -26.96 -7.32 -0.31
N GLY A 178 -25.87 -7.44 0.44
CA GLY A 178 -24.53 -7.11 -0.07
C GLY A 178 -24.15 -8.01 -1.24
N PHE A 179 -23.57 -7.43 -2.29
CA PHE A 179 -23.25 -8.13 -3.53
C PHE A 179 -22.26 -9.28 -3.31
N GLY A 180 -22.55 -10.43 -3.93
CA GLY A 180 -21.71 -11.61 -3.88
C GLY A 180 -22.40 -12.85 -4.45
N PRO A 181 -21.77 -14.04 -4.39
CA PRO A 181 -22.39 -15.30 -4.78
C PRO A 181 -23.66 -15.61 -3.97
N LYS A 182 -24.60 -16.32 -4.59
CA LYS A 182 -25.79 -16.84 -3.90
C LYS A 182 -25.40 -17.87 -2.85
N ILE A 183 -26.03 -17.80 -1.67
CA ILE A 183 -25.87 -18.77 -0.59
C ILE A 183 -26.42 -20.15 -1.02
N VAL A 184 -27.58 -20.16 -1.70
CA VAL A 184 -28.20 -21.37 -2.25
C VAL A 184 -28.53 -21.21 -3.72
N GLN A 185 -28.43 -22.30 -4.47
CA GLN A 185 -28.78 -22.30 -5.90
C GLN A 185 -30.28 -22.10 -6.12
N LYS A 186 -31.12 -22.82 -5.35
CA LYS A 186 -32.58 -22.77 -5.43
C LYS A 186 -33.18 -22.32 -4.10
N GLY A 187 -34.11 -21.37 -4.15
CA GLY A 187 -34.76 -20.79 -2.98
C GLY A 187 -34.51 -19.29 -2.88
N SER A 188 -34.08 -18.83 -1.71
CA SER A 188 -33.73 -17.44 -1.45
C SER A 188 -32.70 -16.91 -2.44
N TRP A 189 -32.78 -15.61 -2.72
CA TRP A 189 -31.79 -14.89 -3.53
C TRP A 189 -30.63 -14.33 -2.69
N ALA A 190 -30.62 -14.62 -1.39
CA ALA A 190 -29.59 -14.17 -0.47
C ALA A 190 -28.18 -14.50 -0.93
N THR A 191 -27.29 -13.54 -0.74
CA THR A 191 -25.89 -13.59 -1.12
C THR A 191 -24.99 -13.50 0.10
N TYR A 192 -23.74 -13.91 -0.09
CA TYR A 192 -22.68 -13.72 0.89
C TYR A 192 -21.42 -13.25 0.17
N PHE A 193 -20.46 -12.71 0.89
CA PHE A 193 -19.14 -12.37 0.38
C PHE A 193 -18.09 -12.62 1.46
N GLY A 194 -16.82 -12.66 1.06
CA GLY A 194 -15.72 -12.78 1.99
C GLY A 194 -15.19 -11.41 2.40
N ILE A 195 -14.71 -11.30 3.63
CA ILE A 195 -13.85 -10.21 4.09
C ILE A 195 -12.55 -10.80 4.64
N THR A 196 -11.48 -10.01 4.61
CA THR A 196 -10.20 -10.31 5.23
C THR A 196 -9.96 -9.28 6.31
N LEU A 197 -9.76 -9.76 7.55
CA LEU A 197 -9.25 -8.97 8.66
C LEU A 197 -7.75 -9.19 8.76
N SER A 198 -6.97 -8.12 8.70
CA SER A 198 -5.54 -8.08 8.99
C SER A 198 -5.28 -7.11 10.12
N GLN A 199 -4.16 -7.25 10.84
CA GLN A 199 -3.78 -6.18 11.75
C GLN A 199 -3.49 -4.91 10.95
N ASP A 200 -3.95 -3.75 11.44
CA ASP A 200 -3.38 -2.47 11.03
C ASP A 200 -1.86 -2.56 11.25
N ILE A 201 -1.07 -2.29 10.21
CA ILE A 201 0.37 -2.10 10.39
C ILE A 201 0.54 -0.74 11.10
N VAL A 202 0.44 -0.75 12.43
CA VAL A 202 0.88 0.37 13.26
C VAL A 202 2.39 0.38 13.14
N VAL A 203 2.92 1.18 12.21
CA VAL A 203 4.34 1.54 12.20
C VAL A 203 4.57 2.47 13.39
N GLY A 204 4.55 1.93 14.60
CA GLY A 204 5.36 2.48 15.69
C GLY A 204 6.82 2.40 15.26
N GLU A 205 7.67 3.27 15.81
CA GLU A 205 9.11 3.40 15.55
C GLU A 205 9.71 2.13 14.94
N PRO A 206 10.27 2.22 13.71
CA PRO A 206 10.33 1.11 12.78
C PRO A 206 10.89 -0.14 13.48
N PRO A 207 10.15 -1.27 13.51
CA PRO A 207 10.84 -2.54 13.66
C PRO A 207 11.90 -2.56 12.58
N ILE A 208 13.08 -3.13 12.86
CA ILE A 208 14.10 -3.35 11.82
C ILE A 208 13.42 -4.19 10.74
N GLU A 209 12.84 -3.53 9.73
CA GLU A 209 12.29 -4.19 8.57
C GLU A 209 13.48 -4.92 8.00
N LYS A 210 13.41 -6.24 8.04
CA LYS A 210 14.48 -7.05 7.46
C LYS A 210 14.46 -6.76 5.98
N THR A 211 15.37 -5.88 5.57
CA THR A 211 15.59 -5.55 4.18
C THR A 211 16.65 -6.48 3.62
N GLU A 212 16.52 -6.76 2.34
CA GLU A 212 17.49 -7.54 1.60
C GLU A 212 17.90 -6.77 0.35
N THR A 213 19.16 -6.93 -0.04
CA THR A 213 19.70 -6.38 -1.28
C THR A 213 19.17 -7.21 -2.45
N ALA A 214 18.67 -6.55 -3.50
CA ALA A 214 18.19 -7.22 -4.70
C ALA A 214 18.77 -6.61 -5.98
N PHE A 215 19.03 -7.46 -6.98
CA PHE A 215 19.47 -7.04 -8.31
C PHE A 215 18.66 -7.73 -9.40
N ALA A 216 18.45 -7.03 -10.52
CA ALA A 216 17.95 -7.66 -11.73
C ALA A 216 19.00 -8.60 -12.33
N TYR A 217 18.54 -9.71 -12.89
CA TYR A 217 19.38 -10.77 -13.46
C TYR A 217 18.79 -11.31 -14.76
N SER A 218 19.69 -11.64 -15.68
CA SER A 218 19.42 -12.38 -16.91
C SER A 218 20.39 -13.54 -17.04
N PRO A 219 19.94 -14.78 -17.26
CA PRO A 219 20.83 -15.94 -17.41
C PRO A 219 21.74 -15.87 -18.62
N THR A 220 21.45 -15.01 -19.60
CA THR A 220 22.19 -14.94 -20.87
C THR A 220 22.88 -13.59 -21.09
N LEU A 221 22.50 -12.55 -20.35
CA LEU A 221 22.98 -11.18 -20.58
C LEU A 221 23.62 -10.55 -19.35
N SER A 222 23.63 -11.23 -18.20
CA SER A 222 24.26 -10.70 -16.99
C SER A 222 25.75 -10.98 -16.96
N THR A 223 26.53 -9.94 -16.67
CA THR A 223 27.93 -10.03 -16.24
C THR A 223 28.00 -9.69 -14.75
N THR A 224 28.71 -10.48 -13.95
CA THR A 224 28.88 -10.18 -12.52
C THR A 224 29.86 -9.02 -12.33
N PHE A 225 29.74 -8.29 -11.23
CA PHE A 225 30.69 -7.22 -10.92
C PHE A 225 32.12 -7.73 -10.72
N ASP A 226 32.27 -8.89 -10.08
CA ASP A 226 33.58 -9.53 -9.83
C ASP A 226 34.29 -9.87 -11.14
N ASP A 227 33.57 -10.49 -12.09
CA ASP A 227 34.13 -10.86 -13.40
C ASP A 227 34.59 -9.64 -14.18
N PHE A 228 33.86 -8.52 -14.08
CA PHE A 228 34.19 -7.29 -14.80
C PHE A 228 35.37 -6.54 -14.17
N LEU A 229 35.37 -6.37 -12.85
CA LEU A 229 36.39 -5.59 -12.16
C LEU A 229 37.67 -6.39 -11.88
N ASN A 230 37.62 -7.72 -11.99
CA ASN A 230 38.72 -8.64 -11.64
C ASN A 230 39.21 -8.44 -10.19
N GLU A 231 38.30 -8.10 -9.30
CA GLU A 231 38.54 -7.94 -7.87
C GLU A 231 37.38 -8.54 -7.07
N ASN A 232 37.57 -8.70 -5.77
CA ASN A 232 36.51 -9.16 -4.88
C ASN A 232 35.55 -7.98 -4.62
N ALA A 233 34.56 -7.83 -5.48
CA ALA A 233 33.52 -6.83 -5.38
C ALA A 233 32.28 -7.40 -4.66
N ARG A 234 31.29 -6.54 -4.45
CA ARG A 234 29.98 -7.00 -3.97
C ARG A 234 29.29 -7.81 -5.07
N TRP A 235 28.43 -8.72 -4.65
CA TRP A 235 27.55 -9.40 -5.60
C TRP A 235 26.57 -8.42 -6.27
N GLY A 236 26.20 -8.74 -7.51
CA GLY A 236 25.33 -7.95 -8.38
C GLY A 236 25.70 -8.14 -9.84
N TRP A 237 24.80 -7.69 -10.72
CA TRP A 237 24.93 -7.91 -12.16
C TRP A 237 24.68 -6.63 -12.96
N SER A 238 25.43 -6.51 -14.06
CA SER A 238 25.12 -5.62 -15.16
C SER A 238 24.50 -6.41 -16.30
N ILE A 239 23.38 -5.95 -16.83
CA ILE A 239 22.63 -6.61 -17.91
C ILE A 239 22.88 -5.87 -19.22
N GLY A 240 23.44 -6.55 -20.20
CA GLY A 240 23.63 -6.01 -21.53
C GLY A 240 24.77 -6.68 -22.29
N PRO A 241 25.14 -6.16 -23.47
CA PRO A 241 24.57 -4.97 -24.11
C PRO A 241 23.14 -5.19 -24.61
N LEU A 242 22.26 -4.20 -24.43
CA LEU A 242 20.87 -4.18 -24.89
C LEU A 242 20.72 -3.23 -26.08
N SER A 243 20.21 -3.74 -27.20
CA SER A 243 19.72 -2.91 -28.31
C SER A 243 18.34 -2.33 -27.98
N SER A 244 17.80 -1.45 -28.83
CA SER A 244 16.40 -1.01 -28.68
C SER A 244 15.45 -2.21 -28.67
N GLY A 245 14.46 -2.17 -27.78
CA GLY A 245 13.55 -3.27 -27.51
C GLY A 245 12.88 -3.18 -26.14
N ASN A 246 12.03 -4.17 -25.87
CA ASN A 246 11.35 -4.36 -24.60
C ASN A 246 11.88 -5.62 -23.93
N TYR A 247 12.30 -5.52 -22.69
CA TYR A 247 12.93 -6.61 -21.94
C TYR A 247 12.27 -6.79 -20.57
N ASN A 248 12.28 -8.02 -20.09
CA ASN A 248 11.86 -8.38 -18.74
C ASN A 248 12.97 -9.19 -18.09
N PHE A 249 13.42 -8.78 -16.91
CA PHE A 249 14.47 -9.46 -16.16
C PHE A 249 13.98 -9.77 -14.75
N ASN A 250 14.33 -10.94 -14.23
CA ASN A 250 13.95 -11.31 -12.87
C ASN A 250 14.77 -10.50 -11.85
N ILE A 251 14.15 -10.11 -10.74
CA ILE A 251 14.83 -9.44 -9.63
C ILE A 251 14.99 -10.47 -8.50
N TYR A 252 16.23 -10.74 -8.10
CA TYR A 252 16.56 -11.66 -7.01
C TYR A 252 17.13 -10.90 -5.81
N ALA A 253 16.55 -11.15 -4.64
CA ALA A 253 17.03 -10.66 -3.37
C ALA A 253 17.90 -11.71 -2.66
N GLY A 254 18.97 -11.29 -1.99
CA GLY A 254 19.77 -12.17 -1.14
C GLY A 254 20.62 -13.19 -1.89
N ALA A 255 20.87 -12.98 -3.19
CA ALA A 255 21.67 -13.87 -4.04
C ALA A 255 23.18 -13.61 -3.86
N GLY A 256 23.64 -13.63 -2.61
CA GLY A 256 25.03 -13.39 -2.24
C GLY A 256 26.00 -14.31 -3.00
N GLN A 257 27.19 -13.79 -3.30
CA GLN A 257 28.20 -14.46 -4.14
C GLN A 257 27.73 -14.73 -5.58
N ASN A 258 26.75 -13.97 -6.07
CA ASN A 258 26.16 -14.11 -7.40
C ASN A 258 25.48 -15.48 -7.62
N ASP A 259 25.05 -16.14 -6.55
CA ASP A 259 24.41 -17.46 -6.59
C ASP A 259 22.89 -17.33 -6.49
N ILE A 260 22.21 -17.41 -7.64
CA ILE A 260 20.76 -17.28 -7.72
C ILE A 260 20.01 -18.42 -7.00
N SER A 261 20.65 -19.55 -6.70
CA SER A 261 20.01 -20.64 -5.93
C SER A 261 19.83 -20.30 -4.45
N LYS A 262 20.62 -19.33 -3.95
CA LYS A 262 20.48 -18.75 -2.62
C LYS A 262 19.54 -17.54 -2.60
N GLY A 263 19.21 -17.01 -3.78
CA GLY A 263 18.37 -15.83 -3.94
C GLY A 263 16.88 -16.15 -3.93
N THR A 264 16.09 -15.19 -3.45
CA THR A 264 14.63 -15.20 -3.52
C THR A 264 14.18 -14.38 -4.73
N LEU A 265 13.35 -14.95 -5.60
CA LEU A 265 12.74 -14.20 -6.71
C LEU A 265 11.69 -13.23 -6.15
N VAL A 266 11.99 -11.94 -6.16
CA VAL A 266 11.14 -10.90 -5.55
C VAL A 266 10.36 -10.07 -6.57
N GLY A 267 10.67 -10.16 -7.87
CA GLY A 267 9.96 -9.35 -8.87
C GLY A 267 10.52 -9.46 -10.28
N VAL A 268 10.09 -8.53 -11.14
CA VAL A 268 10.50 -8.38 -12.52
C VAL A 268 10.82 -6.91 -12.81
N LEU A 269 11.95 -6.67 -13.46
CA LEU A 269 12.33 -5.40 -14.06
C LEU A 269 11.87 -5.36 -15.51
N ASN A 270 11.02 -4.39 -15.86
CA ASN A 270 10.66 -4.10 -17.24
C ASN A 270 11.53 -2.96 -17.78
N VAL A 271 12.12 -3.14 -18.96
CA VAL A 271 12.95 -2.14 -19.63
C VAL A 271 12.39 -1.91 -21.04
N VAL A 272 11.90 -0.71 -21.30
CA VAL A 272 11.44 -0.25 -22.63
C VAL A 272 12.46 0.74 -23.16
N TYR A 273 13.35 0.31 -24.05
CA TYR A 273 14.42 1.14 -24.61
C TYR A 273 14.19 1.40 -26.10
N ASN A 274 14.12 2.67 -26.50
CA ASN A 274 13.84 3.04 -27.91
C ASN A 274 15.09 3.46 -28.71
N GLY A 275 16.29 3.32 -28.14
CA GLY A 275 17.55 3.77 -28.75
C GLY A 275 18.01 5.16 -28.30
N SER A 276 17.14 5.97 -27.70
CA SER A 276 17.45 7.32 -27.20
C SER A 276 17.04 7.58 -25.75
N SER A 277 16.00 6.87 -25.28
CA SER A 277 15.49 6.90 -23.93
C SER A 277 15.01 5.52 -23.48
N ALA A 278 15.06 5.28 -22.18
CA ALA A 278 14.59 4.05 -21.55
C ALA A 278 13.56 4.37 -20.45
N VAL A 279 12.45 3.63 -20.42
CA VAL A 279 11.53 3.56 -19.28
C VAL A 279 11.84 2.26 -18.56
N VAL A 280 12.24 2.35 -17.29
CA VAL A 280 12.65 1.19 -16.48
C VAL A 280 11.76 1.10 -15.25
N THR A 281 10.97 0.02 -15.17
CA THR A 281 10.00 -0.19 -14.10
C THR A 281 10.35 -1.43 -13.29
N TYR A 282 10.55 -1.24 -11.99
CA TYR A 282 10.64 -2.29 -10.99
C TYR A 282 9.23 -2.74 -10.63
N ASN A 283 8.93 -4.04 -10.65
CA ASN A 283 7.67 -4.60 -10.20
C ASN A 283 7.94 -5.76 -9.27
N LEU A 284 7.70 -5.58 -7.98
CA LEU A 284 7.85 -6.61 -6.96
C LEU A 284 6.57 -7.43 -6.81
N ASN A 285 6.75 -8.72 -6.59
CA ASN A 285 5.68 -9.66 -6.24
C ASN A 285 5.28 -9.44 -4.78
N PHE A 286 4.00 -9.65 -4.46
CA PHE A 286 3.57 -9.73 -3.06
C PHE A 286 4.32 -10.86 -2.33
N PRO A 287 4.79 -10.68 -1.08
CA PRO A 287 4.55 -9.56 -0.15
C PRO A 287 5.60 -8.44 -0.18
N TYR A 288 6.48 -8.39 -1.18
CA TYR A 288 7.67 -7.54 -1.16
C TYR A 288 7.37 -6.07 -1.51
N THR A 289 8.06 -5.16 -0.84
CA THR A 289 8.00 -3.70 -1.10
C THR A 289 9.38 -3.13 -1.37
N ILE A 290 9.44 -2.09 -2.22
CA ILE A 290 10.67 -1.37 -2.55
C ILE A 290 10.87 -0.30 -1.49
N LYS A 291 12.03 -0.28 -0.82
CA LYS A 291 12.45 0.80 0.09
C LYS A 291 13.37 1.79 -0.60
N GLU A 292 14.23 1.28 -1.47
CA GLU A 292 15.14 2.09 -2.29
C GLU A 292 15.26 1.45 -3.68
N ALA A 293 15.38 2.28 -4.72
CA ALA A 293 15.64 1.85 -6.07
C ALA A 293 16.83 2.65 -6.64
N HIS A 294 17.79 1.94 -7.21
CA HIS A 294 19.01 2.53 -7.76
C HIS A 294 19.22 1.99 -9.16
N LEU A 295 19.36 2.89 -10.13
CA LEU A 295 19.43 2.53 -11.54
C LEU A 295 20.63 3.20 -12.23
N TYR A 296 21.35 2.41 -12.99
CA TYR A 296 22.24 2.88 -14.04
C TYR A 296 21.78 2.34 -15.39
N VAL A 297 21.72 3.23 -16.38
CA VAL A 297 21.59 2.87 -17.80
C VAL A 297 22.61 3.69 -18.58
N GLY A 298 23.53 3.04 -19.27
CA GLY A 298 24.61 3.73 -19.99
C GLY A 298 25.37 2.84 -20.96
N SER A 299 26.40 3.39 -21.59
CA SER A 299 27.19 2.70 -22.63
C SER A 299 28.23 1.72 -22.09
N ASP A 300 28.61 1.86 -20.82
CA ASP A 300 29.59 1.00 -20.15
C ASP A 300 28.90 -0.01 -19.24
N LEU A 301 29.59 -1.08 -18.83
CA LEU A 301 28.99 -2.10 -17.95
C LEU A 301 28.61 -1.54 -16.57
N LEU A 302 29.32 -0.54 -16.06
CA LEU A 302 29.09 0.07 -14.75
C LEU A 302 29.18 1.60 -14.83
N PRO A 303 28.51 2.32 -13.92
CA PRO A 303 28.74 3.75 -13.76
C PRO A 303 30.16 4.03 -13.27
N MET A 304 30.68 5.20 -13.62
CA MET A 304 31.94 5.71 -13.08
C MET A 304 31.69 6.81 -12.04
N LYS A 305 32.49 6.79 -10.97
CA LYS A 305 32.58 7.87 -9.99
C LYS A 305 34.04 8.30 -9.88
N ASN A 306 34.30 9.59 -10.10
CA ASN A 306 35.65 10.17 -10.04
C ASN A 306 36.71 9.49 -10.94
N GLY A 307 36.28 8.87 -12.04
CA GLY A 307 37.16 8.20 -13.01
C GLY A 307 37.27 6.69 -12.85
N ASP A 308 36.74 6.12 -11.76
CA ASP A 308 36.76 4.69 -11.49
C ASP A 308 35.35 4.08 -11.56
N TYR A 309 35.24 2.82 -11.97
CA TYR A 309 33.95 2.11 -11.95
C TYR A 309 33.47 1.90 -10.53
N THR A 310 32.15 1.98 -10.32
CA THR A 310 31.55 1.76 -9.01
C THR A 310 30.46 0.71 -9.03
N THR A 311 30.46 -0.14 -8.00
CA THR A 311 29.40 -1.11 -7.72
C THR A 311 28.44 -0.61 -6.64
N ALA A 312 28.75 0.52 -5.99
CA ALA A 312 27.95 1.06 -4.89
C ALA A 312 26.64 1.68 -5.42
N PRO A 313 25.46 1.14 -5.06
CA PRO A 313 24.17 1.61 -5.58
C PRO A 313 23.92 3.10 -5.33
N GLY A 314 24.27 3.61 -4.14
CA GLY A 314 24.14 5.04 -3.82
C GLY A 314 25.03 5.97 -4.66
N GLN A 315 25.91 5.43 -5.50
CA GLN A 315 26.73 6.18 -6.45
C GLN A 315 26.20 6.10 -7.89
N TYR A 316 25.06 5.42 -8.12
CA TYR A 316 24.45 5.34 -9.44
C TYR A 316 23.78 6.68 -9.81
N PRO A 317 23.62 6.99 -11.11
CA PRO A 317 23.06 8.28 -11.53
C PRO A 317 21.61 8.49 -11.11
N MET A 318 20.82 7.41 -11.00
CA MET A 318 19.41 7.47 -10.64
C MET A 318 19.20 6.77 -9.30
N VAL A 319 18.74 7.53 -8.30
CA VAL A 319 18.51 7.04 -6.93
C VAL A 319 17.15 7.51 -6.46
N SER A 320 16.39 6.62 -5.83
CA SER A 320 15.15 6.93 -5.13
C SER A 320 15.11 6.17 -3.81
N GLU A 321 14.81 6.88 -2.74
CA GLU A 321 14.79 6.37 -1.35
C GLU A 321 13.42 6.61 -0.71
N GLY A 322 13.18 6.01 0.45
CA GLY A 322 11.93 6.21 1.22
C GLY A 322 10.69 5.68 0.50
N LEU A 323 10.86 4.68 -0.36
CA LEU A 323 9.77 4.05 -1.10
C LEU A 323 8.99 3.07 -0.19
N SER A 324 7.72 2.85 -0.51
CA SER A 324 6.85 1.91 0.22
C SER A 324 5.93 1.08 -0.68
N GLY A 325 6.00 1.29 -2.00
CA GLY A 325 5.18 0.60 -2.98
C GLY A 325 5.80 -0.70 -3.50
N THR A 326 5.04 -1.45 -4.28
CA THR A 326 5.49 -2.65 -4.99
C THR A 326 6.05 -2.34 -6.39
N SER A 327 5.95 -1.09 -6.86
CA SER A 327 6.43 -0.69 -8.19
C SER A 327 7.06 0.70 -8.16
N TYR A 328 8.09 0.90 -8.97
CA TYR A 328 8.74 2.20 -9.15
C TYR A 328 9.31 2.32 -10.56
N THR A 329 9.20 3.50 -11.19
CA THR A 329 9.63 3.72 -12.58
C THR A 329 10.62 4.88 -12.67
N PHE A 330 11.73 4.65 -13.38
CA PHE A 330 12.63 5.70 -13.84
C PHE A 330 12.46 5.95 -15.34
N ASN A 331 12.59 7.22 -15.72
CA ASN A 331 12.71 7.64 -17.11
C ASN A 331 14.15 8.12 -17.34
N VAL A 332 14.87 7.47 -18.25
CA VAL A 332 16.26 7.80 -18.60
C VAL A 332 16.30 8.34 -20.03
N THR A 333 16.98 9.47 -20.23
CA THR A 333 17.15 10.12 -21.54
C THR A 333 18.62 10.30 -21.87
N GLY A 334 18.94 10.70 -23.10
CA GLY A 334 20.32 10.94 -23.53
C GLY A 334 21.13 9.67 -23.76
N LEU A 335 20.44 8.55 -23.99
CA LEU A 335 21.06 7.27 -24.32
C LEU A 335 21.36 7.20 -25.82
N SER A 336 22.31 6.34 -26.20
CA SER A 336 22.58 6.05 -27.61
C SER A 336 23.28 4.68 -27.74
N GLY A 337 23.13 4.04 -28.89
CA GLY A 337 23.75 2.75 -29.16
C GLY A 337 23.16 1.62 -28.34
N ASN A 338 23.99 0.64 -28.00
CA ASN A 338 23.60 -0.39 -27.04
C ASN A 338 23.86 0.10 -25.62
N VAL A 339 23.02 -0.31 -24.68
CA VAL A 339 23.12 0.10 -23.27
C VAL A 339 23.28 -1.08 -22.33
N TYR A 340 23.91 -0.86 -21.20
CA TYR A 340 23.91 -1.76 -20.06
C TYR A 340 23.02 -1.20 -18.97
N VAL A 341 22.36 -2.09 -18.24
CA VAL A 341 21.45 -1.76 -17.15
C VAL A 341 21.93 -2.42 -15.88
N VAL A 342 22.12 -1.62 -14.83
CA VAL A 342 22.31 -2.11 -13.47
C VAL A 342 21.14 -1.62 -12.63
N ALA A 343 20.33 -2.57 -12.17
CA ALA A 343 19.12 -2.30 -11.43
C ALA A 343 19.20 -2.95 -10.05
N HIS A 344 19.33 -2.10 -9.03
CA HIS A 344 19.43 -2.48 -7.63
C HIS A 344 18.19 -1.99 -6.87
N ALA A 345 17.71 -2.80 -5.93
CA ALA A 345 16.68 -2.40 -4.99
C ALA A 345 16.99 -2.88 -3.58
N THR A 346 16.64 -2.06 -2.60
CA THR A 346 16.52 -2.48 -1.20
C THR A 346 15.08 -2.92 -0.98
N VAL A 347 14.87 -4.20 -0.65
CA VAL A 347 13.55 -4.85 -0.63
C VAL A 347 13.18 -5.27 0.78
N ALA A 348 11.96 -4.99 1.22
CA ALA A 348 11.41 -5.48 2.49
C ALA A 348 10.33 -6.56 2.27
N GLY A 349 9.97 -7.28 3.33
CA GLY A 349 8.94 -8.33 3.31
C GLY A 349 9.49 -9.75 3.53
N PHE A 350 10.53 -9.90 4.36
CA PHE A 350 11.23 -11.16 4.66
C PHE A 350 11.07 -11.64 6.10
#